data_AF-V3ZFU3-F1
#
_entry.id   AF-V3ZFU3-F1
#
_cell.length_a   1.000
_cell.length_b   1.000
_cell.length_c   1.000
_cell.angle_alpha   90.00
_cell.angle_beta   90.00
_cell.angle_gamma   90.00
#
_symmetry.space_group_name_H-M   'P 1'
#
loop_
_entity.id
_entity.type
_entity.pdbx_description
1 polymer ?
#
loop_
_entity_poly.entity_id
_entity_poly.type
_entity_poly.pdbx_seq_one_letter_code
_entity_poly.pdbx_strand_id
1 'polypeptide(L)'
;MRLLEEDPSGVSGGSQVCVGVVNPESDLSQDEDKGKGSASAELSPVSQTSPFSMSPLSPSASPLQSGFNSPIAKDSSNPALLKIHSRRYREYCTQMLEKDIDNCCLQFLQNLVRYQDKQYHKDPKKAKSKRRIVLGLREVTKHLKLQKIRCVIISPNLEKIQSKGGLDDALNNILNMCTEQEVPYVFALGRRALGRACAKLVPVSVVGVFNFEGSERQFWRLIELTQKATDSYKEMVSSVEKDLQENPNNRAGPSGVPNLFAHMGHSRTPSGCSAISFTSSILSEPISE
;
A
#
# COMPACT_ATOMS: atom_id res chain seq x y z
N MET A 1 -41.74 28.82 58.18
CA MET A 1 -42.47 29.11 56.92
C MET A 1 -42.66 27.76 56.27
N ARG A 2 -43.86 27.16 56.37
CA ARG A 2 -44.92 27.21 55.34
C ARG A 2 -44.36 26.85 53.95
N LEU A 3 -44.90 25.91 53.17
CA LEU A 3 -45.98 24.91 53.26
C LEU A 3 -46.13 24.46 51.78
N LEU A 4 -46.26 23.14 51.52
CA LEU A 4 -47.06 22.52 50.43
C LEU A 4 -46.70 22.85 48.95
N GLU A 5 -47.00 22.05 47.92
CA GLU A 5 -47.87 20.88 47.67
C GLU A 5 -47.41 20.30 46.30
N GLU A 6 -47.19 19.00 46.16
CA GLU A 6 -48.07 17.98 45.54
C GLU A 6 -47.80 17.68 44.04
N ASP A 7 -47.50 16.39 43.78
CA ASP A 7 -47.73 15.68 42.51
C ASP A 7 -49.24 15.55 42.23
N PRO A 8 -49.72 15.12 41.03
CA PRO A 8 -49.98 13.68 40.89
C PRO A 8 -49.94 13.07 39.46
N SER A 9 -49.47 11.82 39.42
CA SER A 9 -50.08 10.59 38.83
C SER A 9 -50.58 10.49 37.37
N GLY A 10 -50.31 9.31 36.79
CA GLY A 10 -51.27 8.54 35.97
C GLY A 10 -50.64 7.86 34.74
N VAL A 11 -50.26 6.57 34.70
CA VAL A 11 -51.10 5.33 34.66
C VAL A 11 -51.93 5.30 33.35
N SER A 12 -52.03 4.29 32.47
CA SER A 12 -51.62 2.87 32.39
C SER A 12 -51.96 2.33 30.99
N GLY A 13 -51.53 1.09 30.71
CA GLY A 13 -52.24 0.15 29.81
C GLY A 13 -51.79 0.21 28.35
N GLY A 14 -51.64 -0.90 27.62
CA GLY A 14 -51.95 -2.29 27.88
C GLY A 14 -51.60 -3.08 26.61
N SER A 15 -51.31 -4.36 26.80
CA SER A 15 -50.98 -5.33 25.77
C SER A 15 -52.04 -5.44 24.66
N GLN A 16 -51.61 -5.65 23.41
CA GLN A 16 -52.40 -6.45 22.48
C GLN A 16 -51.51 -7.28 21.55
N VAL A 17 -51.85 -8.56 21.51
CA VAL A 17 -51.28 -9.64 20.70
C VAL A 17 -52.22 -9.87 19.51
N CYS A 18 -51.68 -10.02 18.30
CA CYS A 18 -52.22 -10.82 17.18
C CYS A 18 -51.12 -10.86 16.11
N VAL A 19 -50.42 -11.97 15.85
CA VAL A 19 -50.80 -13.18 15.09
C VAL A 19 -51.57 -12.86 13.80
N GLY A 20 -50.84 -12.96 12.68
CA GLY A 20 -51.37 -13.03 11.31
C GLY A 20 -50.41 -13.86 10.46
N VAL A 21 -50.67 -15.17 10.44
CA VAL A 21 -50.11 -16.20 9.54
C VAL A 21 -51.06 -16.33 8.33
N VAL A 22 -50.58 -16.93 7.24
CA VAL A 22 -51.24 -17.34 5.96
C VAL A 22 -51.28 -16.26 4.87
N ASN A 23 -50.93 -16.51 3.60
CA ASN A 23 -50.69 -17.76 2.88
C ASN A 23 -49.74 -17.57 1.67
N PRO A 24 -49.22 -18.68 1.10
CA PRO A 24 -48.39 -18.75 -0.10
C PRO A 24 -49.25 -19.01 -1.36
N GLU A 25 -48.62 -18.99 -2.55
CA GLU A 25 -48.92 -19.74 -3.80
C GLU A 25 -47.93 -19.20 -4.87
N SER A 26 -46.99 -19.99 -5.42
CA SER A 26 -47.09 -20.94 -6.56
C SER A 26 -47.62 -20.25 -7.84
N ASP A 27 -47.17 -20.50 -9.07
CA ASP A 27 -46.53 -21.67 -9.68
C ASP A 27 -46.09 -21.33 -11.12
N LEU A 28 -45.16 -22.12 -11.69
CA LEU A 28 -45.01 -22.56 -13.11
C LEU A 28 -44.92 -21.49 -14.25
N SER A 29 -44.23 -21.64 -15.38
CA SER A 29 -43.78 -22.77 -16.22
C SER A 29 -42.61 -22.29 -17.11
N GLN A 30 -41.54 -23.08 -17.32
CA GLN A 30 -41.24 -23.87 -18.53
C GLN A 30 -41.54 -23.19 -19.88
N ASP A 31 -40.50 -23.06 -20.71
CA ASP A 31 -40.51 -23.61 -22.07
C ASP A 31 -39.08 -23.84 -22.59
N GLU A 32 -38.91 -25.01 -23.20
CA GLU A 32 -37.75 -25.47 -23.96
C GLU A 32 -37.70 -24.81 -25.35
N ASP A 33 -36.51 -24.69 -25.96
CA ASP A 33 -36.37 -25.12 -27.36
C ASP A 33 -34.93 -25.54 -27.71
N LYS A 34 -34.89 -26.53 -28.59
CA LYS A 34 -33.79 -27.37 -29.08
C LYS A 34 -33.03 -26.74 -30.26
N GLY A 35 -31.88 -27.32 -30.57
CA GLY A 35 -31.33 -27.38 -31.94
C GLY A 35 -29.81 -27.30 -32.00
N LYS A 36 -29.05 -28.38 -31.78
CA LYS A 36 -28.53 -29.38 -32.76
C LYS A 36 -27.61 -28.84 -33.87
N GLY A 37 -26.42 -29.47 -33.97
CA GLY A 37 -25.53 -29.53 -35.14
C GLY A 37 -24.05 -29.29 -34.76
N SER A 38 -23.26 -30.29 -34.35
CA SER A 38 -22.60 -31.36 -35.14
C SER A 38 -21.68 -30.82 -36.24
N ALA A 39 -20.35 -30.84 -36.02
CA ALA A 39 -19.38 -31.67 -36.78
C ALA A 39 -18.56 -30.76 -37.73
N SER A 40 -17.30 -30.96 -38.12
CA SER A 40 -16.20 -31.89 -37.86
C SER A 40 -14.97 -31.32 -38.62
N ALA A 41 -13.82 -31.99 -38.51
CA ALA A 41 -12.58 -31.90 -39.30
C ALA A 41 -11.50 -30.93 -38.76
N GLU A 42 -10.34 -31.41 -38.27
CA GLU A 42 -9.24 -32.10 -39.01
C GLU A 42 -8.62 -31.21 -40.09
N LEU A 43 -7.31 -31.03 -40.34
CA LEU A 43 -6.00 -31.43 -39.80
C LEU A 43 -4.98 -30.44 -40.47
N SER A 44 -3.77 -30.34 -39.92
CA SER A 44 -2.51 -29.67 -40.35
C SER A 44 -2.03 -29.95 -41.81
N PRO A 45 -0.92 -29.41 -42.43
CA PRO A 45 0.38 -28.96 -41.84
C PRO A 45 1.26 -27.88 -42.58
N VAL A 46 2.35 -27.46 -41.91
CA VAL A 46 3.74 -27.06 -42.31
C VAL A 46 4.05 -26.53 -43.74
N SER A 47 4.68 -25.34 -43.87
CA SER A 47 5.99 -25.11 -44.56
C SER A 47 6.32 -23.64 -44.90
N GLN A 48 7.52 -23.23 -44.51
CA GLN A 48 8.57 -22.55 -45.31
C GLN A 48 8.48 -21.07 -45.78
N THR A 49 9.55 -20.36 -45.36
CA THR A 49 10.43 -19.45 -46.11
C THR A 49 9.94 -18.07 -46.57
N SER A 50 10.80 -17.10 -46.24
CA SER A 50 10.79 -15.68 -46.58
C SER A 50 10.92 -15.39 -48.09
N PRO A 51 10.60 -14.14 -48.48
CA PRO A 51 11.43 -13.46 -49.45
C PRO A 51 11.89 -12.07 -48.97
N PHE A 52 13.12 -11.78 -49.38
CA PHE A 52 13.86 -10.54 -49.28
C PHE A 52 13.12 -9.36 -49.93
N SER A 53 13.31 -8.15 -49.38
CA SER A 53 13.18 -6.90 -50.14
C SER A 53 14.42 -6.04 -49.95
N MET A 54 15.04 -5.70 -51.08
CA MET A 54 16.26 -4.91 -51.24
C MET A 54 16.07 -3.43 -50.91
N SER A 55 17.14 -2.76 -50.45
CA SER A 55 17.73 -1.48 -50.96
C SER A 55 18.64 -0.82 -49.87
N PRO A 56 19.56 0.11 -50.19
CA PRO A 56 20.96 -0.17 -50.54
C PRO A 56 21.99 0.49 -49.59
N LEU A 57 23.24 0.02 -49.71
CA LEU A 57 24.50 0.56 -49.15
C LEU A 57 24.91 1.84 -49.92
N SER A 58 25.23 3.00 -49.30
CA SER A 58 26.52 3.46 -48.71
C SER A 58 26.63 5.01 -48.92
N PRO A 59 27.67 5.78 -48.47
CA PRO A 59 28.56 5.75 -47.29
C PRO A 59 28.76 7.17 -46.63
N SER A 60 29.74 7.33 -45.71
CA SER A 60 30.36 8.58 -45.20
C SER A 60 29.71 9.25 -43.96
N ALA A 61 30.19 9.00 -42.74
CA ALA A 61 31.29 9.72 -42.05
C ALA A 61 30.96 11.16 -41.59
N SER A 62 30.58 11.33 -40.32
CA SER A 62 31.28 12.17 -39.31
C SER A 62 30.35 12.60 -38.14
N PRO A 63 30.90 12.83 -36.94
CA PRO A 63 30.15 13.07 -35.70
C PRO A 63 29.95 14.57 -35.45
N LEU A 64 28.71 15.03 -35.28
CA LEU A 64 28.44 16.37 -34.75
C LEU A 64 27.31 16.33 -33.73
N GLN A 65 27.74 16.64 -32.52
CA GLN A 65 27.05 17.08 -31.33
C GLN A 65 25.89 18.06 -31.64
N SER A 66 24.66 17.62 -31.44
CA SER A 66 23.49 18.52 -31.36
C SER A 66 22.84 18.38 -29.99
N GLY A 67 22.98 19.43 -29.19
CA GLY A 67 22.41 19.55 -27.87
C GLY A 67 20.89 19.36 -27.90
N PHE A 68 20.43 18.35 -27.17
CA PHE A 68 19.03 18.19 -26.83
C PHE A 68 18.85 18.63 -25.37
N ASN A 69 18.51 19.90 -25.17
CA ASN A 69 17.97 20.38 -23.90
C ASN A 69 16.55 19.83 -23.74
N SER A 70 16.41 18.66 -23.14
CA SER A 70 15.18 18.27 -22.45
C SER A 70 15.28 18.70 -20.99
N PRO A 71 14.39 19.58 -20.50
CA PRO A 71 14.25 19.81 -19.07
C PRO A 71 13.47 18.64 -18.46
N ILE A 72 13.78 18.31 -17.20
CA ILE A 72 13.08 17.33 -16.35
C ILE A 72 13.66 15.90 -16.42
N ALA A 73 14.87 15.77 -15.88
CA ALA A 73 15.30 14.58 -15.15
C ALA A 73 15.95 15.05 -13.83
N LYS A 74 15.13 15.61 -12.94
CA LYS A 74 15.49 15.84 -11.54
C LYS A 74 14.75 14.80 -10.71
N ASP A 75 15.29 13.59 -10.60
CA ASP A 75 15.19 12.81 -9.36
C ASP A 75 16.06 11.55 -9.43
N SER A 76 17.33 11.68 -9.00
CA SER A 76 18.18 10.61 -8.45
C SER A 76 19.66 11.05 -8.42
N SER A 77 19.96 12.23 -7.90
CA SER A 77 21.35 12.72 -7.81
C SER A 77 21.69 13.41 -6.49
N ASN A 78 20.85 13.32 -5.46
CA ASN A 78 21.28 13.70 -4.11
C ASN A 78 21.99 12.49 -3.46
N PRO A 79 23.33 12.51 -3.30
CA PRO A 79 24.08 11.40 -2.69
C PRO A 79 23.64 11.11 -1.24
N ALA A 80 23.03 12.08 -0.55
CA ALA A 80 22.46 11.88 0.78
C ALA A 80 21.28 10.88 0.75
N LEU A 81 20.39 11.01 -0.25
CA LEU A 81 19.22 10.13 -0.40
C LEU A 81 19.62 8.69 -0.74
N LEU A 82 20.65 8.51 -1.57
CA LEU A 82 21.17 7.17 -1.91
C LEU A 82 21.77 6.45 -0.70
N LYS A 83 22.22 7.19 0.32
CA LYS A 83 22.80 6.63 1.55
C LYS A 83 21.75 6.22 2.59
N ILE A 84 20.58 6.86 2.56
CA ILE A 84 19.51 6.68 3.54
C ILE A 84 18.41 5.72 3.04
N HIS A 85 18.12 5.71 1.73
CA HIS A 85 17.06 4.90 1.15
C HIS A 85 17.53 3.51 0.69
N SER A 86 16.63 2.54 0.77
CA SER A 86 16.86 1.15 0.38
C SER A 86 15.67 0.58 -0.39
N ARG A 87 15.78 -0.66 -0.87
CA ARG A 87 14.64 -1.34 -1.54
C ARG A 87 13.38 -1.41 -0.64
N ARG A 88 13.55 -1.46 0.68
CA ARG A 88 12.47 -1.54 1.68
C ARG A 88 12.06 -0.17 2.26
N TYR A 89 12.84 0.87 2.00
CA TYR A 89 12.61 2.25 2.44
C TYR A 89 12.85 3.20 1.26
N ARG A 90 11.78 3.52 0.55
CA ARG A 90 11.81 4.25 -0.72
C ARG A 90 12.10 5.74 -0.52
N GLU A 91 12.57 6.37 -1.59
CA GLU A 91 12.91 7.81 -1.66
C GLU A 91 11.71 8.73 -1.38
N TYR A 92 10.48 8.27 -1.62
CA TYR A 92 9.28 9.03 -1.28
C TYR A 92 8.97 9.08 0.22
N CYS A 93 9.64 8.27 1.05
CA CYS A 93 9.40 8.26 2.48
C CYS A 93 10.20 9.37 3.16
N THR A 94 9.49 10.33 3.76
CA THR A 94 10.06 11.48 4.47
C THR A 94 9.99 11.35 5.99
N GLN A 95 9.89 10.12 6.49
CA GLN A 95 9.59 9.79 7.89
C GLN A 95 10.39 8.57 8.35
N MET A 96 10.97 8.63 9.56
CA MET A 96 11.61 7.45 10.15
C MET A 96 10.62 6.32 10.44
N LEU A 97 11.00 5.09 10.07
CA LEU A 97 10.17 3.90 10.28
C LEU A 97 10.39 3.29 11.67
N GLU A 98 9.55 3.68 12.63
CA GLU A 98 9.55 3.13 13.98
C GLU A 98 8.51 2.02 14.16
N LYS A 99 8.83 1.02 15.00
CA LYS A 99 7.91 -0.08 15.33
C LYS A 99 6.67 0.42 16.09
N ASP A 100 6.81 1.48 16.88
CA ASP A 100 5.70 2.02 17.67
C ASP A 100 4.63 2.64 16.78
N ILE A 101 5.05 3.31 15.69
CA ILE A 101 4.16 3.84 14.65
C ILE A 101 3.40 2.70 13.98
N ASP A 102 4.10 1.61 13.63
CA ASP A 102 3.48 0.43 13.02
C ASP A 102 2.45 -0.24 13.94
N ASN A 103 2.78 -0.42 15.22
CA ASN A 103 1.88 -1.02 16.21
C ASN A 103 0.64 -0.15 16.44
N CYS A 104 0.83 1.17 16.55
CA CYS A 104 -0.26 2.13 16.69
C CYS A 104 -1.16 2.12 15.45
N CYS A 105 -0.57 2.14 14.25
CA CYS A 105 -1.28 2.08 12.98
C CYS A 105 -2.06 0.76 12.82
N LEU A 106 -1.48 -0.37 13.22
CA LEU A 106 -2.12 -1.67 13.19
C LEU A 106 -3.38 -1.70 14.06
N GLN A 107 -3.27 -1.26 15.32
CA GLN A 107 -4.42 -1.20 16.24
C GLN A 107 -5.50 -0.24 15.73
N PHE A 108 -5.09 0.92 15.21
CA PHE A 108 -5.99 1.90 14.62
C PHE A 108 -6.81 1.30 13.47
N LEU A 109 -6.15 0.68 12.48
CA LEU A 109 -6.82 0.06 11.34
C LEU A 109 -7.74 -1.10 11.75
N GLN A 110 -7.30 -1.96 12.67
CA GLN A 110 -8.10 -3.08 13.17
C GLN A 110 -9.37 -2.60 13.87
N ASN A 111 -9.30 -1.51 14.65
CA ASN A 111 -10.48 -0.93 15.27
C ASN A 111 -11.46 -0.39 14.22
N LEU A 112 -10.98 0.32 13.19
CA LEU A 112 -11.84 0.83 12.12
C LEU A 112 -12.57 -0.30 11.37
N VAL A 113 -11.87 -1.39 11.04
CA VAL A 113 -12.47 -2.59 10.44
C VAL A 113 -13.51 -3.17 11.37
N ARG A 114 -13.21 -3.35 12.65
CA ARG A 114 -14.15 -3.89 13.65
C ARG A 114 -15.42 -3.03 13.77
N TYR A 115 -15.29 -1.70 13.74
CA TYR A 115 -16.46 -0.80 13.75
C TYR A 115 -17.28 -0.91 12.46
N GLN A 116 -16.61 -1.05 11.32
CA GLN A 116 -17.28 -1.25 10.04
C GLN A 116 -18.03 -2.59 10.00
N ASP A 117 -17.42 -3.68 10.49
CA ASP A 117 -18.04 -5.00 10.57
C ASP A 117 -19.24 -5.01 11.51
N LYS A 118 -19.13 -4.37 12.68
CA LYS A 118 -20.25 -4.21 13.61
C LYS A 118 -21.41 -3.46 12.98
N GLN A 119 -21.14 -2.42 12.18
CA GLN A 119 -22.20 -1.72 11.44
C GLN A 119 -22.78 -2.57 10.31
N TYR A 120 -21.96 -3.38 9.63
CA TYR A 120 -22.42 -4.28 8.58
C TYR A 120 -23.40 -5.34 9.09
N HIS A 121 -23.12 -5.92 10.27
CA HIS A 121 -24.01 -6.91 10.90
C HIS A 121 -25.33 -6.30 11.40
N LYS A 122 -25.34 -5.00 11.72
CA LYS A 122 -26.56 -4.27 12.10
C LYS A 122 -27.40 -3.88 10.88
N ASP A 123 -26.77 -3.21 9.91
CA ASP A 123 -27.43 -2.67 8.72
C ASP A 123 -26.46 -2.69 7.52
N PRO A 124 -26.53 -3.71 6.64
CA PRO A 124 -25.57 -3.86 5.53
C PRO A 124 -25.66 -2.72 4.52
N LYS A 125 -26.88 -2.19 4.27
CA LYS A 125 -27.10 -1.05 3.35
C LYS A 125 -26.42 0.22 3.87
N LYS A 126 -26.54 0.52 5.17
CA LYS A 126 -25.91 1.71 5.78
C LYS A 126 -24.40 1.56 5.86
N ALA A 127 -23.90 0.37 6.17
CA ALA A 127 -22.46 0.10 6.23
C ALA A 127 -21.76 0.31 4.88
N LYS A 128 -22.41 -0.08 3.76
CA LYS A 128 -21.88 0.17 2.42
C LYS A 128 -21.83 1.66 2.08
N SER A 129 -22.84 2.42 2.50
CA SER A 129 -22.93 3.87 2.29
C SER A 129 -21.92 4.65 3.16
N LYS A 130 -21.79 4.27 4.43
CA LYS A 130 -20.90 4.91 5.44
C LYS A 130 -19.66 4.06 5.72
N ARG A 131 -18.97 3.61 4.67
CA ARG A 131 -17.69 2.91 4.83
C ARG A 131 -16.65 3.84 5.50
N ARG A 132 -15.80 3.29 6.35
CA ARG A 132 -14.83 4.06 7.15
C ARG A 132 -13.46 4.17 6.48
N ILE A 133 -13.08 3.16 5.71
CA ILE A 133 -11.81 3.10 5.00
C ILE A 133 -12.01 2.73 3.53
N VAL A 134 -11.00 3.05 2.72
CA VAL A 134 -10.90 2.70 1.30
C VAL A 134 -9.49 2.21 1.00
N LEU A 135 -9.35 1.29 0.05
CA LEU A 135 -8.09 0.57 -0.17
C LEU A 135 -7.63 0.73 -1.62
N GLY A 136 -6.34 1.01 -1.80
CA GLY A 136 -5.70 1.06 -3.11
C GLY A 136 -5.61 2.46 -3.72
N LEU A 137 -4.63 2.62 -4.62
CA LEU A 137 -4.23 3.92 -5.18
C LEU A 137 -5.36 4.63 -5.93
N ARG A 138 -6.06 3.90 -6.81
CA ARG A 138 -7.13 4.47 -7.64
C ARG A 138 -8.30 4.98 -6.80
N GLU A 139 -8.66 4.24 -5.76
CA GLU A 139 -9.76 4.60 -4.88
C GLU A 139 -9.39 5.79 -3.99
N VAL A 140 -8.18 5.77 -3.40
CA VAL A 140 -7.66 6.87 -2.59
C VAL A 140 -7.58 8.16 -3.41
N THR A 141 -7.03 8.09 -4.63
CA THR A 141 -6.96 9.24 -5.56
C THR A 141 -8.35 9.80 -5.84
N LYS A 142 -9.33 8.94 -6.15
CA LYS A 142 -10.72 9.35 -6.40
C LYS A 142 -11.30 10.09 -5.20
N HIS A 143 -11.01 9.64 -3.99
CA HIS A 143 -11.59 10.18 -2.77
C HIS A 143 -10.85 11.40 -2.19
N LEU A 144 -9.56 11.57 -2.52
CA LEU A 144 -8.82 12.81 -2.29
C LEU A 144 -9.38 13.93 -3.16
N LYS A 145 -9.70 13.66 -4.43
CA LYS A 145 -10.38 14.63 -5.30
C LYS A 145 -11.76 15.05 -4.78
N LEU A 146 -12.44 14.18 -4.05
CA LEU A 146 -13.73 14.48 -3.41
C LEU A 146 -13.57 15.12 -2.01
N GLN A 147 -12.33 15.34 -1.53
CA GLN A 147 -12.02 15.90 -0.21
C GLN A 147 -12.73 15.17 0.95
N LYS A 148 -12.94 13.84 0.81
CA LYS A 148 -13.60 13.03 1.84
C LYS A 148 -12.62 12.34 2.78
N ILE A 149 -11.34 12.30 2.42
CA ILE A 149 -10.30 11.60 3.17
C ILE A 149 -9.78 12.51 4.28
N ARG A 150 -9.66 11.94 5.48
CA ARG A 150 -9.11 12.60 6.67
C ARG A 150 -7.65 12.25 6.93
N CYS A 151 -7.19 11.08 6.49
CA CYS A 151 -5.83 10.61 6.65
C CYS A 151 -5.51 9.52 5.61
N VAL A 152 -4.25 9.47 5.18
CA VAL A 152 -3.75 8.46 4.24
C VAL A 152 -2.62 7.67 4.89
N ILE A 153 -2.66 6.33 4.78
CA ILE A 153 -1.58 5.46 5.25
C ILE A 153 -0.94 4.81 4.03
N ILE A 154 0.36 4.98 3.90
CA ILE A 154 1.15 4.55 2.73
C ILE A 154 2.19 3.53 3.20
N SER A 155 2.29 2.44 2.46
CA SER A 155 3.33 1.46 2.72
C SER A 155 4.71 1.98 2.26
N PRO A 156 5.79 1.78 3.03
CA PRO A 156 7.13 2.25 2.64
C PRO A 156 7.84 1.37 1.59
N ASN A 157 7.27 0.20 1.27
CA ASN A 157 7.89 -0.83 0.42
C ASN A 157 7.06 -1.16 -0.84
N LEU A 158 6.64 -0.14 -1.58
CA LEU A 158 5.93 -0.30 -2.86
C LEU A 158 6.85 -0.87 -3.95
N GLU A 159 6.34 -1.23 -5.12
CA GLU A 159 7.16 -1.70 -6.27
C GLU A 159 7.57 -0.50 -7.14
N LYS A 160 8.76 -0.50 -7.78
CA LYS A 160 9.17 0.62 -8.65
C LYS A 160 8.58 0.33 -10.03
N ILE A 161 7.76 1.24 -10.54
CA ILE A 161 7.19 1.14 -11.88
C ILE A 161 7.24 2.54 -12.49
N GLN A 162 8.29 2.76 -13.30
CA GLN A 162 8.64 4.05 -13.89
C GLN A 162 8.14 4.24 -15.33
N SER A 163 7.18 3.41 -15.77
CA SER A 163 6.46 3.67 -17.02
C SER A 163 5.59 4.92 -16.89
N LYS A 164 5.39 5.68 -17.97
CA LYS A 164 4.44 6.82 -17.98
C LYS A 164 3.05 6.36 -17.49
N GLY A 165 2.51 7.04 -16.48
CA GLY A 165 1.27 6.65 -15.81
C GLY A 165 1.41 5.46 -14.87
N GLY A 166 2.63 5.18 -14.40
CA GLY A 166 2.97 4.05 -13.55
C GLY A 166 2.53 4.22 -12.09
N LEU A 167 2.98 3.28 -11.25
CA LEU A 167 2.68 3.29 -9.82
C LEU A 167 3.27 4.52 -9.12
N ASP A 168 4.49 4.90 -9.51
CA ASP A 168 5.23 5.99 -8.91
C ASP A 168 4.56 7.35 -9.23
N ASP A 169 4.07 7.53 -10.48
CA ASP A 169 3.29 8.72 -10.87
C ASP A 169 2.00 8.86 -10.06
N ALA A 170 1.27 7.76 -9.87
CA ALA A 170 0.04 7.75 -9.08
C ALA A 170 0.28 8.07 -7.60
N LEU A 171 1.39 7.59 -7.05
CA LEU A 171 1.79 7.88 -5.68
C LEU A 171 2.18 9.35 -5.50
N ASN A 172 3.00 9.89 -6.39
CA ASN A 172 3.43 11.29 -6.34
C ASN A 172 2.21 12.23 -6.43
N ASN A 173 1.23 11.89 -7.27
CA ASN A 173 -0.04 12.61 -7.33
C ASN A 173 -0.79 12.59 -5.98
N ILE A 174 -0.87 11.42 -5.33
CA ILE A 174 -1.47 11.30 -3.99
C ILE A 174 -0.74 12.18 -2.96
N LEU A 175 0.59 12.14 -2.94
CA LEU A 175 1.40 12.94 -2.01
C LEU A 175 1.16 14.44 -2.23
N ASN A 176 1.21 14.90 -3.48
CA ASN A 176 0.93 16.29 -3.83
C ASN A 176 -0.46 16.73 -3.38
N MET A 177 -1.50 15.93 -3.68
CA MET A 177 -2.87 16.23 -3.23
C MET A 177 -3.00 16.25 -1.71
N CYS A 178 -2.29 15.38 -0.99
CA CYS A 178 -2.32 15.39 0.48
C CYS A 178 -1.69 16.67 1.03
N THR A 179 -0.56 17.12 0.45
CA THR A 179 0.08 18.38 0.84
C THR A 179 -0.79 19.59 0.50
N GLU A 180 -1.37 19.64 -0.69
CA GLU A 180 -2.26 20.74 -1.12
C GLU A 180 -3.52 20.86 -0.26
N GLN A 181 -4.07 19.75 0.22
CA GLN A 181 -5.28 19.71 1.03
C GLN A 181 -4.99 19.66 2.54
N GLU A 182 -3.72 19.74 2.95
CA GLU A 182 -3.26 19.58 4.34
C GLU A 182 -3.79 18.29 5.01
N VAL A 183 -3.90 17.22 4.23
CA VAL A 183 -4.31 15.90 4.72
C VAL A 183 -3.07 15.17 5.27
N PRO A 184 -3.07 14.76 6.55
CA PRO A 184 -1.95 14.03 7.12
C PRO A 184 -1.80 12.67 6.43
N TYR A 185 -0.57 12.34 6.07
CA TYR A 185 -0.20 11.01 5.59
C TYR A 185 0.87 10.38 6.48
N VAL A 186 0.84 9.06 6.60
CA VAL A 186 1.75 8.30 7.47
C VAL A 186 2.37 7.16 6.69
N PHE A 187 3.68 7.00 6.81
CA PHE A 187 4.38 5.82 6.30
C PHE A 187 4.45 4.73 7.36
N ALA A 188 3.63 3.70 7.20
CA ALA A 188 3.54 2.60 8.15
C ALA A 188 3.13 1.30 7.46
N LEU A 189 3.54 0.18 8.06
CA LEU A 189 3.23 -1.20 7.69
C LEU A 189 3.66 -1.59 6.26
N GLY A 190 4.28 -2.77 6.13
CA GLY A 190 4.53 -3.33 4.79
C GLY A 190 3.23 -3.76 4.10
N ARG A 191 3.21 -3.82 2.77
CA ARG A 191 1.99 -4.12 1.99
C ARG A 191 1.14 -5.31 2.48
N ARG A 192 1.81 -6.42 2.87
CA ARG A 192 1.15 -7.62 3.42
C ARG A 192 0.56 -7.36 4.81
N ALA A 193 1.27 -6.62 5.66
CA ALA A 193 0.80 -6.28 7.00
C ALA A 193 -0.39 -5.31 6.94
N LEU A 194 -0.33 -4.32 6.03
CA LEU A 194 -1.41 -3.37 5.78
C LEU A 194 -2.68 -4.09 5.29
N GLY A 195 -2.54 -5.03 4.33
CA GLY A 195 -3.65 -5.87 3.89
C GLY A 195 -4.28 -6.66 5.04
N ARG A 196 -3.47 -7.35 5.86
CA ARG A 196 -3.96 -8.08 7.04
C ARG A 196 -4.63 -7.18 8.08
N ALA A 197 -4.09 -5.99 8.33
CA ALA A 197 -4.68 -5.01 9.25
C ALA A 197 -6.10 -4.61 8.80
N CYS A 198 -6.33 -4.55 7.49
CA CYS A 198 -7.61 -4.25 6.86
C CYS A 198 -8.49 -5.49 6.61
N ALA A 199 -8.18 -6.64 7.23
CA ALA A 199 -8.84 -7.93 7.01
C ALA A 199 -8.91 -8.36 5.52
N LYS A 200 -7.85 -8.07 4.76
CA LYS A 200 -7.67 -8.52 3.37
C LYS A 200 -6.49 -9.48 3.26
N LEU A 201 -6.68 -10.54 2.46
CA LEU A 201 -5.63 -11.53 2.19
C LEU A 201 -4.61 -11.04 1.14
N VAL A 202 -5.00 -10.02 0.35
CA VAL A 202 -4.17 -9.44 -0.69
C VAL A 202 -3.27 -8.33 -0.14
N PRO A 203 -2.06 -8.13 -0.70
CA PRO A 203 -1.22 -6.99 -0.33
C PRO A 203 -1.92 -5.67 -0.72
N VAL A 204 -1.87 -4.69 0.18
CA VAL A 204 -2.45 -3.36 -0.04
C VAL A 204 -1.34 -2.32 0.05
N SER A 205 -1.34 -1.39 -0.90
CA SER A 205 -0.31 -0.35 -1.02
C SER A 205 -0.61 0.89 -0.20
N VAL A 206 -1.87 1.35 -0.27
CA VAL A 206 -2.33 2.61 0.33
C VAL A 206 -3.72 2.40 0.90
N VAL A 207 -3.98 2.99 2.07
CA VAL A 207 -5.30 3.04 2.72
C VAL A 207 -5.70 4.50 2.88
N GLY A 208 -6.93 4.84 2.51
CA GLY A 208 -7.54 6.12 2.83
C GLY A 208 -8.55 5.96 3.96
N VAL A 209 -8.52 6.85 4.95
CA VAL A 209 -9.47 6.86 6.06
C VAL A 209 -10.47 8.00 5.85
N PHE A 210 -11.76 7.67 5.86
CA PHE A 210 -12.85 8.65 5.79
C PHE A 210 -13.26 9.15 7.16
N ASN A 211 -13.46 8.22 8.10
CA ASN A 211 -13.92 8.54 9.44
C ASN A 211 -13.18 7.66 10.46
N PHE A 212 -12.58 8.31 11.46
CA PHE A 212 -11.83 7.69 12.55
C PHE A 212 -12.58 7.71 13.90
N GLU A 213 -13.84 8.12 13.91
CA GLU A 213 -14.72 8.13 15.08
C GLU A 213 -14.73 6.78 15.79
N GLY A 214 -14.51 6.80 17.11
CA GLY A 214 -14.34 5.62 17.96
C GLY A 214 -12.88 5.21 18.19
N SER A 215 -11.92 5.71 17.41
CA SER A 215 -10.47 5.49 17.62
C SER A 215 -9.66 6.78 17.52
N GLU A 216 -10.24 7.89 17.99
CA GLU A 216 -9.63 9.21 17.97
C GLU A 216 -8.32 9.26 18.77
N ARG A 217 -8.27 8.60 19.94
CA ARG A 217 -7.06 8.55 20.77
C ARG A 217 -5.89 7.93 20.01
N GLN A 218 -6.13 6.80 19.34
CA GLN A 218 -5.11 6.13 18.52
C GLN A 218 -4.73 6.98 17.31
N PHE A 219 -5.69 7.65 16.69
CA PHE A 219 -5.44 8.55 15.57
C PHE A 219 -4.50 9.70 15.95
N TRP A 220 -4.82 10.46 17.00
CA TRP A 220 -3.98 11.58 17.43
C TRP A 220 -2.60 11.12 17.88
N ARG A 221 -2.53 9.99 18.58
CA ARG A 221 -1.24 9.38 18.95
C ARG A 221 -0.41 9.00 17.73
N LEU A 222 -1.03 8.46 16.68
CA LEU A 222 -0.35 8.10 15.44
C LEU A 222 0.23 9.34 14.75
N ILE A 223 -0.53 10.44 14.70
CA ILE A 223 -0.06 11.70 14.11
C ILE A 223 1.10 12.29 14.92
N GLU A 224 1.00 12.32 16.24
CA GLU A 224 2.07 12.79 17.13
C GLU A 224 3.39 12.02 16.92
N LEU A 225 3.32 10.68 16.90
CA LEU A 225 4.49 9.84 16.65
C LEU A 225 5.06 10.06 15.25
N THR A 226 4.19 10.25 14.26
CA THR A 226 4.60 10.52 12.87
C THR A 226 5.32 11.86 12.75
N GLN A 227 4.84 12.90 13.43
CA GLN A 227 5.47 14.20 13.44
C GLN A 227 6.88 14.11 14.03
N LYS A 228 7.02 13.47 15.20
CA LYS A 228 8.32 13.23 15.83
C LYS A 228 9.29 12.48 14.92
N ALA A 229 8.81 11.43 14.24
CA ALA A 229 9.62 10.65 13.31
C ALA A 229 9.98 11.41 12.01
N THR A 230 9.16 12.38 11.62
CA THR A 230 9.42 13.27 10.48
C THR A 230 10.48 14.31 10.84
N ASP A 231 10.42 14.86 12.05
CA ASP A 231 11.40 15.84 12.52
C ASP A 231 12.78 15.18 12.70
N SER A 232 12.82 13.99 13.30
CA SER A 232 14.07 13.20 13.39
C SER A 232 14.65 12.83 12.01
N TYR A 233 13.79 12.56 11.02
CA TYR A 233 14.22 12.34 9.64
C TYR A 233 14.86 13.59 9.04
N LYS A 234 14.25 14.77 9.21
CA LYS A 234 14.80 16.04 8.71
C LYS A 234 16.15 16.36 9.33
N GLU A 235 16.31 16.15 10.64
CA GLU A 235 17.58 16.33 11.34
C GLU A 235 18.67 15.40 10.78
N MET A 236 18.33 14.13 10.54
CA MET A 236 19.25 13.16 9.93
C MET A 236 19.66 13.55 8.51
N VAL A 237 18.71 13.97 7.67
CA VAL A 237 19.04 14.39 6.30
C VAL A 237 19.96 15.60 6.33
N SER A 238 19.68 16.58 7.20
CA SER A 238 20.51 17.78 7.38
C SER A 238 21.95 17.44 7.81
N SER A 239 22.12 16.49 8.74
CA SER A 239 23.47 16.07 9.17
C SER A 239 24.24 15.36 8.06
N VAL A 240 23.58 14.46 7.30
CA VAL A 240 24.19 13.77 6.17
C VAL A 240 24.58 14.73 5.05
N GLU A 241 23.75 15.74 4.77
CA GLU A 241 24.05 16.77 3.77
C GLU A 241 25.25 17.63 4.19
N LYS A 242 25.36 17.98 5.47
CA LYS A 242 26.50 18.71 6.02
C LYS A 242 27.80 17.91 5.93
N ASP A 243 27.79 16.63 6.29
CA ASP A 243 28.96 15.75 6.19
C ASP A 243 29.47 15.60 4.74
N LEU A 244 28.55 15.59 3.77
CA LEU A 244 28.88 15.51 2.34
C LEU A 244 29.47 16.82 1.79
N GLN A 245 29.11 17.96 2.36
CA GLN A 245 29.71 19.26 2.03
C GLN A 245 31.12 19.40 2.61
N GLU A 246 31.33 18.91 3.85
CA GLU A 246 32.61 19.02 4.54
C GLU A 246 33.65 17.99 4.04
N ASN A 247 33.24 16.84 3.48
CA ASN A 247 34.13 15.78 2.99
C ASN A 247 33.84 15.35 1.53
N PRO A 248 34.19 16.17 0.52
CA PRO A 248 33.90 15.88 -0.89
C PRO A 248 34.67 14.67 -1.47
N ASN A 249 35.75 14.22 -0.82
CA ASN A 249 36.57 13.07 -1.27
C ASN A 249 36.02 11.70 -0.82
N ASN A 250 34.99 11.64 0.02
CA ASN A 250 34.39 10.37 0.46
C ASN A 250 33.36 9.80 -0.53
N ARG A 251 33.53 10.09 -1.83
CA ARG A 251 32.73 9.55 -2.96
C ARG A 251 33.08 8.09 -3.31
N ALA A 252 33.83 7.39 -2.47
CA ALA A 252 34.34 6.05 -2.74
C ALA A 252 33.28 4.97 -2.50
N GLY A 253 32.42 4.76 -3.51
CA GLY A 253 31.78 3.49 -3.82
C GLY A 253 30.70 2.96 -2.85
N PRO A 254 29.85 2.03 -3.32
CA PRO A 254 28.78 1.42 -2.52
C PRO A 254 29.28 0.49 -1.39
N SER A 255 30.60 0.37 -1.19
CA SER A 255 31.27 -0.60 -0.31
C SER A 255 31.91 0.01 0.95
N GLY A 256 31.85 1.34 1.13
CA GLY A 256 32.51 2.05 2.23
C GLY A 256 31.59 2.52 3.36
N VAL A 257 30.38 1.99 3.50
CA VAL A 257 29.47 2.39 4.59
C VAL A 257 29.85 1.63 5.86
N PRO A 258 30.29 2.28 6.96
CA PRO A 258 30.14 1.69 8.27
C PRO A 258 28.65 1.39 8.42
N ASN A 259 28.37 0.14 8.78
CA ASN A 259 27.05 -0.47 8.77
C ASN A 259 26.17 0.11 9.89
N LEU A 260 25.90 1.42 9.87
CA LEU A 260 25.13 2.12 10.91
C LEU A 260 23.66 1.70 10.90
N PHE A 261 23.21 1.06 9.81
CA PHE A 261 21.81 0.74 9.54
C PHE A 261 21.54 -0.75 9.29
N ALA A 262 22.47 -1.66 9.63
CA ALA A 262 22.20 -3.11 9.69
C ALA A 262 20.96 -3.46 10.53
N HIS A 263 20.58 -2.56 11.44
CA HIS A 263 19.48 -2.73 12.38
C HIS A 263 18.16 -2.05 11.96
N MET A 264 18.13 -1.20 10.92
CA MET A 264 16.89 -0.52 10.49
C MET A 264 16.02 -1.37 9.57
N GLY A 265 16.57 -2.42 8.97
CA GLY A 265 15.83 -3.47 8.29
C GLY A 265 15.44 -4.59 9.24
N HIS A 266 14.67 -4.30 10.30
CA HIS A 266 14.14 -5.36 11.15
C HIS A 266 13.60 -6.50 10.27
N SER A 267 14.05 -7.71 10.56
CA SER A 267 13.61 -8.95 9.93
C SER A 267 12.11 -9.12 10.17
N ARG A 268 11.30 -8.48 9.34
CA ARG A 268 9.86 -8.65 9.29
C ARG A 268 9.60 -9.89 8.41
N THR A 269 10.02 -11.06 8.95
CA THR A 269 9.83 -12.52 8.63
C THR A 269 9.21 -12.94 7.27
N PRO A 270 9.47 -14.17 6.73
CA PRO A 270 9.83 -15.45 7.39
C PRO A 270 11.06 -16.14 6.73
N SER A 271 11.69 -17.23 7.18
CA SER A 271 11.27 -18.49 7.81
C SER A 271 12.53 -19.18 8.36
N GLY A 272 12.42 -19.94 9.45
CA GLY A 272 13.53 -20.69 10.07
C GLY A 272 13.99 -21.92 9.27
N CYS A 273 14.57 -21.70 8.09
CA CYS A 273 15.25 -22.73 7.33
C CYS A 273 16.36 -22.06 6.50
N SER A 274 17.51 -21.82 7.13
CA SER A 274 18.73 -21.51 6.42
C SER A 274 19.78 -22.53 6.83
N ALA A 275 19.84 -23.58 6.02
CA ALA A 275 21.02 -24.39 5.72
C ALA A 275 21.91 -24.73 6.92
N ILE A 276 21.61 -25.89 7.51
CA ILE A 276 22.62 -26.74 8.12
C ILE A 276 23.64 -27.01 7.00
N SER A 277 24.82 -26.40 7.09
CA SER A 277 25.95 -26.73 6.21
C SER A 277 26.38 -28.16 6.53
N PHE A 278 25.84 -29.12 5.78
CA PHE A 278 26.40 -30.46 5.73
C PHE A 278 27.75 -30.37 5.03
N THR A 279 28.82 -30.30 5.82
CA THR A 279 30.17 -30.63 5.34
C THR A 279 30.20 -32.14 5.09
N SER A 280 29.93 -32.52 3.85
CA SER A 280 30.06 -33.89 3.35
C SER A 280 31.53 -34.33 3.32
N SER A 281 31.77 -35.50 3.93
CA SER A 281 32.68 -36.58 3.50
C SER A 281 34.14 -36.22 3.21
N ILE A 282 35.13 -36.60 4.03
CA ILE A 282 35.67 -37.98 4.19
C ILE A 282 35.79 -38.70 2.83
N LEU A 283 36.99 -38.63 2.22
CA LEU A 283 37.70 -39.70 1.50
C LEU A 283 38.71 -39.11 0.50
N SER A 284 40.00 -39.25 0.80
CA SER A 284 41.01 -39.78 -0.15
C SER A 284 42.39 -39.73 0.51
N GLU A 285 42.85 -40.89 1.00
CA GLU A 285 44.28 -41.17 1.12
C GLU A 285 44.80 -41.61 -0.25
N PRO A 286 45.96 -41.12 -0.72
CA PRO A 286 46.63 -41.69 -1.88
C PRO A 286 47.51 -42.87 -1.45
N ILE A 287 47.25 -44.04 -2.05
CA ILE A 287 48.21 -45.15 -2.09
C ILE A 287 49.34 -44.75 -3.05
N SER A 288 50.58 -44.79 -2.58
CA SER A 288 51.76 -44.90 -3.45
C SER A 288 52.89 -45.62 -2.72
N GLU A 289 53.28 -46.75 -3.31
CA GLU A 289 54.52 -47.56 -3.22
C GLU A 289 55.17 -47.87 -1.86
#